data_AF-A0A3C1K7G1-F1
#
_entry.id   AF-A0A3C1K7G1-F1
#
_cell.length_a   1.000
_cell.length_b   1.000
_cell.length_c   1.000
_cell.angle_alpha   90.00
_cell.angle_beta   90.00
_cell.angle_gamma   90.00
#
_symmetry.space_group_name_H-M   'P 1'
#
loop_
_entity.id
_entity.type
_entity.pdbx_description
1 polymer ?
#
loop_
_entity_poly.entity_id
_entity_poly.type
_entity_poly.pdbx_seq_one_letter_code
_entity_poly.pdbx_strand_id
1 'polypeptide(L)'
;MIEELAREARKILRKIPFFEQEKIDFDTYDNGDPVVFYEESKSGFYKVINERGNSRREYVAKTGDELISFFVEEAIKNFAFRYELTHRRKFESNLRQVDEIMQKCYNYIDPTKKFIKDSYDDEIHIYLDLFREYKRITKNFRKEQPIKYQNIKNDIDFIADGKYADSPYGGMSDVPKSMTMVRERIKTIVEICPELKNEFDAFEKYYEKLVNY
;
A
#
# COMPACT_ATOMS: atom_id res chain seq x y z
N MET A 1 5.74 3.84 34.78
CA MET A 1 4.72 2.90 34.24
C MET A 1 4.75 2.80 32.71
N ILE A 2 4.38 3.82 31.93
CA ILE A 2 4.37 3.71 30.45
C ILE A 2 5.74 3.35 29.87
N GLU A 3 6.80 4.00 30.34
CA GLU A 3 8.18 3.64 29.95
C GLU A 3 8.59 2.22 30.35
N GLU A 4 8.04 1.70 31.46
CA GLU A 4 8.32 0.33 31.89
C GLU A 4 7.61 -0.67 30.97
N LEU A 5 6.36 -0.41 30.60
CA LEU A 5 5.60 -1.20 29.62
C LEU A 5 6.26 -1.13 28.24
N ALA A 6 6.72 0.06 27.82
CA ALA A 6 7.48 0.23 26.57
C ALA A 6 8.78 -0.57 26.57
N ARG A 7 9.50 -0.61 27.70
CA ARG A 7 10.70 -1.45 27.84
C ARG A 7 10.37 -2.94 27.70
N GLU A 8 9.24 -3.41 28.25
CA GLU A 8 8.79 -4.80 28.05
C GLU A 8 8.44 -5.08 26.58
N ALA A 9 7.73 -4.16 25.90
CA ALA A 9 7.46 -4.26 24.46
C ALA A 9 8.76 -4.37 23.63
N ARG A 10 9.78 -3.56 23.94
CA ARG A 10 11.10 -3.66 23.27
C ARG A 10 11.79 -5.00 23.51
N LYS A 11 11.64 -5.62 24.69
CA LYS A 11 12.15 -6.98 24.92
C LYS A 11 11.46 -8.02 24.02
N ILE A 12 10.16 -7.85 23.77
CA ILE A 12 9.42 -8.71 22.83
C ILE A 12 9.93 -8.52 21.40
N LEU A 13 10.08 -7.26 20.95
CA LEU A 13 10.56 -6.94 19.61
C LEU A 13 11.97 -7.51 19.33
N ARG A 14 12.84 -7.59 20.35
CA ARG A 14 14.18 -8.21 20.25
C ARG A 14 14.16 -9.70 19.90
N LYS A 15 13.02 -10.39 19.95
CA LYS A 15 12.89 -11.75 19.42
C LYS A 15 13.00 -11.81 17.90
N ILE A 16 12.77 -10.69 17.20
CA ILE A 16 12.90 -10.59 15.74
C ILE A 16 14.41 -10.50 15.39
N PRO A 17 14.97 -11.44 14.59
CA PRO A 17 16.42 -11.52 14.35
C PRO A 17 17.06 -10.29 13.69
N PHE A 18 16.26 -9.47 13.01
CA PHE A 18 16.70 -8.29 12.27
C PHE A 18 16.22 -6.96 12.90
N PHE A 19 15.78 -7.00 14.16
CA PHE A 19 15.25 -5.85 14.90
C PHE A 19 16.16 -4.62 14.87
N GLU A 20 17.47 -4.81 15.12
CA GLU A 20 18.43 -3.70 15.21
C GLU A 20 18.78 -3.14 13.83
N GLN A 21 19.00 -4.01 12.85
CA GLN A 21 19.38 -3.62 11.48
C GLN A 21 18.27 -2.81 10.82
N GLU A 22 17.03 -3.24 11.00
CA GLU A 22 15.84 -2.62 10.41
C GLU A 22 15.22 -1.52 11.29
N LYS A 23 15.82 -1.24 12.46
CA LYS A 23 15.35 -0.23 13.43
C LYS A 23 13.85 -0.38 13.73
N ILE A 24 13.41 -1.58 14.09
CA ILE A 24 12.00 -1.88 14.40
C ILE A 24 11.70 -1.38 15.80
N ASP A 25 11.31 -0.12 15.96
CA ASP A 25 11.06 0.48 17.28
C ASP A 25 9.84 1.41 17.24
N PHE A 26 9.51 1.96 18.40
CA PHE A 26 8.45 2.96 18.59
C PHE A 26 8.90 4.01 19.61
N ASP A 27 8.34 5.19 19.47
CA ASP A 27 8.54 6.30 20.41
C ASP A 27 7.33 6.42 21.32
N THR A 28 7.58 6.48 22.63
CA THR A 28 6.56 6.80 23.64
C THR A 28 6.31 8.29 23.76
N TYR A 29 7.17 9.10 23.14
CA TYR A 29 7.12 10.55 23.16
C TYR A 29 7.83 11.11 21.92
N ASP A 30 7.10 11.85 21.09
CA ASP A 30 7.60 12.57 19.91
C ASP A 30 7.36 14.08 20.10
N ASN A 31 8.44 14.87 20.02
CA ASN A 31 8.44 16.33 20.15
C ASN A 31 8.17 17.07 18.83
N GLY A 32 7.72 16.37 17.78
CA GLY A 32 7.35 16.95 16.49
C GLY A 32 6.08 17.81 16.50
N ASP A 33 5.59 18.17 15.30
CA ASP A 33 4.23 18.68 15.09
C ASP A 33 3.49 17.67 14.18
N PRO A 34 2.57 16.86 14.73
CA PRO A 34 2.06 16.90 16.10
C PRO A 34 3.03 16.34 17.16
N VAL A 35 2.92 16.84 18.39
CA VAL A 35 3.52 16.23 19.58
C VAL A 35 2.69 15.01 19.96
N VAL A 36 3.33 13.85 20.11
CA VAL A 36 2.65 12.59 20.43
C VAL A 36 3.20 12.01 21.72
N PHE A 37 2.32 11.64 22.65
CA PHE A 37 2.72 10.95 23.88
C PHE A 37 1.62 10.04 24.38
N TYR A 38 1.94 9.20 25.37
CA TYR A 38 0.97 8.29 25.97
C TYR A 38 0.71 8.66 27.43
N GLU A 39 -0.52 8.46 27.87
CA GLU A 39 -0.93 8.69 29.25
C GLU A 39 -1.84 7.58 29.78
N GLU A 40 -1.83 7.40 31.09
CA GLU A 40 -2.70 6.48 31.81
C GLU A 40 -3.87 7.25 32.42
N SER A 41 -5.06 6.66 32.36
CA SER A 41 -6.26 7.13 33.05
C SER A 41 -6.97 5.96 33.74
N LYS A 42 -8.00 6.27 34.54
CA LYS A 42 -8.80 5.24 35.25
C LYS A 42 -9.49 4.25 34.31
N SER A 43 -9.73 4.64 33.07
CA SER A 43 -10.38 3.84 32.03
C SER A 43 -9.40 3.08 31.13
N GLY A 44 -8.09 3.26 31.30
CA GLY A 44 -7.05 2.65 30.47
C GLY A 44 -6.03 3.66 29.95
N PHE A 45 -5.38 3.31 28.85
CA PHE A 45 -4.28 4.04 28.23
C PHE A 45 -4.74 4.79 26.98
N TYR A 46 -4.18 5.97 26.80
CA TYR A 46 -4.53 6.88 25.71
C TYR A 46 -3.28 7.36 25.00
N LYS A 47 -3.36 7.47 23.67
CA LYS A 47 -2.42 8.21 22.82
C LYS A 47 -2.93 9.65 22.73
N VAL A 48 -2.10 10.59 23.15
CA VAL A 48 -2.39 12.02 23.08
C VAL A 48 -1.64 12.59 21.89
N ILE A 49 -2.36 13.26 21.01
CA ILE A 49 -1.82 13.88 19.81
C ILE A 49 -2.16 15.37 19.90
N ASN A 50 -1.13 16.20 20.00
CA ASN A 50 -1.26 17.65 20.09
C ASN A 50 -0.71 18.28 18.81
N GLU A 51 -1.60 18.80 17.97
CA GLU A 51 -1.26 19.46 16.72
C GLU A 51 -1.64 20.93 16.83
N ARG A 52 -0.65 21.83 16.79
CA ARG A 52 -0.86 23.29 16.75
C ARG A 52 -1.84 23.82 17.81
N GLY A 53 -1.79 23.27 19.02
CA GLY A 53 -2.64 23.66 20.15
C GLY A 53 -3.98 22.93 20.24
N ASN A 54 -4.31 22.06 19.29
CA ASN A 54 -5.46 21.16 19.38
C ASN A 54 -4.99 19.78 19.87
N SER A 55 -5.47 19.38 21.04
CA SER A 55 -5.19 18.06 21.61
C SER A 55 -6.36 17.11 21.37
N ARG A 56 -6.07 15.93 20.82
CA ARG A 56 -6.99 14.80 20.76
C ARG A 56 -6.43 13.61 21.53
N ARG A 57 -7.33 12.85 22.14
CA ARG A 57 -7.01 11.64 22.90
C ARG A 57 -7.63 10.45 22.19
N GLU A 58 -6.81 9.49 21.82
CA GLU A 58 -7.21 8.24 21.19
C GLU A 58 -7.08 7.13 22.23
N TYR A 59 -8.16 6.37 22.47
CA TYR A 59 -8.10 5.22 23.36
C TYR A 59 -7.28 4.11 22.72
N VAL A 60 -6.31 3.56 23.47
CA VAL A 60 -5.34 2.59 22.96
C VAL A 60 -5.55 1.21 23.57
N ALA A 61 -5.67 1.14 24.89
CA ALA A 61 -5.66 -0.12 25.62
C ALA A 61 -6.36 0.01 26.97
N LYS A 62 -6.92 -1.09 27.47
CA LYS A 62 -7.49 -1.19 28.82
C LYS A 62 -6.45 -1.58 29.85
N THR A 63 -5.53 -2.46 29.48
CA THR A 63 -4.56 -3.09 30.40
C THR A 63 -3.12 -2.84 29.94
N GLY A 64 -2.16 -3.06 30.85
CA GLY A 64 -0.73 -2.94 30.52
C GLY A 64 -0.29 -3.92 29.44
N ASP A 65 -0.82 -5.15 29.45
CA ASP A 65 -0.52 -6.18 28.45
C ASP A 65 -1.08 -5.81 27.07
N GLU A 66 -2.26 -5.19 27.03
CA GLU A 66 -2.82 -4.63 25.79
C GLU A 66 -1.98 -3.48 25.27
N LEU A 67 -1.48 -2.59 26.15
CA LEU A 67 -0.59 -1.50 25.73
C LEU A 67 0.77 -2.02 25.22
N ILE A 68 1.33 -3.04 25.86
CA ILE A 68 2.54 -3.73 25.37
C ILE A 68 2.29 -4.29 23.97
N SER A 69 1.17 -4.98 23.78
CA SER A 69 0.78 -5.57 22.49
C SER A 69 0.60 -4.50 21.42
N PHE A 70 -0.01 -3.36 21.78
CA PHE A 70 -0.17 -2.22 20.91
C PHE A 70 1.18 -1.66 20.45
N PHE A 71 2.14 -1.42 21.36
CA PHE A 71 3.46 -0.91 21.00
C PHE A 71 4.24 -1.86 20.09
N VAL A 72 4.17 -3.17 20.36
CA VAL A 72 4.78 -4.20 19.50
C VAL A 72 4.18 -4.13 18.09
N GLU A 73 2.86 -4.01 18.00
CA GLU A 73 2.15 -3.93 16.72
C GLU A 73 2.48 -2.65 15.95
N GLU A 74 2.50 -1.49 16.62
CA GLU A 74 2.83 -0.20 16.02
C GLU A 74 4.25 -0.22 15.41
N ALA A 75 5.24 -0.73 16.14
CA ALA A 75 6.61 -0.85 15.65
C ALA A 75 6.73 -1.77 14.42
N ILE A 76 6.09 -2.94 14.47
CA ILE A 76 6.09 -3.91 13.37
C ILE A 76 5.39 -3.34 12.13
N LYS A 77 4.24 -2.67 12.32
CA LYS A 77 3.48 -2.04 11.25
C LYS A 77 4.25 -0.90 10.59
N ASN A 78 4.88 -0.03 11.39
CA ASN A 78 5.74 1.04 10.88
C ASN A 78 6.92 0.48 10.08
N PHE A 79 7.56 -0.58 10.55
CA PHE A 79 8.59 -1.28 9.79
C PHE A 79 8.05 -1.85 8.48
N ALA A 80 6.91 -2.56 8.51
CA ALA A 80 6.32 -3.17 7.32
C ALA A 80 5.99 -2.11 6.24
N PHE A 81 5.49 -0.94 6.63
CA PHE A 81 5.30 0.19 5.71
C PHE A 81 6.63 0.73 5.13
N ARG A 82 7.68 0.91 5.95
CA ARG A 82 8.99 1.35 5.44
C ARG A 82 9.59 0.33 4.47
N TYR A 83 9.46 -0.95 4.80
CA TYR A 83 9.93 -2.03 3.94
C TYR A 83 9.17 -2.01 2.61
N GLU A 84 7.85 -1.85 2.63
CA GLU A 84 7.04 -1.69 1.43
C GLU A 84 7.54 -0.53 0.56
N LEU A 85 7.67 0.66 1.15
CA LEU A 85 8.12 1.86 0.43
C LEU A 85 9.49 1.66 -0.25
N THR A 86 10.38 0.89 0.39
CA THR A 86 11.74 0.62 -0.10
C THR A 86 11.78 -0.49 -1.15
N HIS A 87 10.94 -1.51 -1.00
CA HIS A 87 10.93 -2.71 -1.84
C HIS A 87 9.81 -2.72 -2.86
N ARG A 88 9.11 -1.59 -3.03
CA ARG A 88 8.10 -1.37 -4.04
C ARG A 88 8.65 -1.67 -5.43
N ARG A 89 8.51 -2.93 -5.85
CA ARG A 89 8.64 -3.29 -7.24
C ARG A 89 7.48 -2.58 -7.94
N LYS A 90 7.76 -1.90 -9.06
CA LYS A 90 6.70 -1.65 -10.04
C LYS A 90 6.00 -3.01 -10.23
N PHE A 91 4.67 -3.10 -10.14
CA PHE A 91 3.82 -4.30 -10.40
C PHE A 91 3.14 -5.03 -9.25
N GLU A 92 3.32 -4.66 -7.98
CA GLU A 92 2.46 -5.20 -6.93
C GLU A 92 1.96 -4.04 -6.07
N SER A 93 0.64 -4.01 -5.83
CA SER A 93 0.14 -3.31 -4.67
C SER A 93 0.44 -4.12 -3.43
N ASN A 94 1.11 -3.47 -2.49
CA ASN A 94 1.92 -4.13 -1.50
C ASN A 94 1.28 -4.16 -0.09
N LEU A 95 -0.04 -3.95 0.03
CA LEU A 95 -0.68 -4.14 1.34
C LEU A 95 -0.62 -5.62 1.77
N ARG A 96 -0.67 -6.54 0.80
CA ARG A 96 -0.31 -7.95 1.01
C ARG A 96 1.11 -8.13 1.52
N GLN A 97 2.08 -7.36 1.01
CA GLN A 97 3.46 -7.41 1.50
C GLN A 97 3.56 -6.87 2.92
N VAL A 98 2.85 -5.78 3.26
CA VAL A 98 2.77 -5.27 4.63
C VAL A 98 2.30 -6.37 5.58
N ASP A 99 1.18 -7.03 5.29
CA ASP A 99 0.65 -8.12 6.12
C ASP A 99 1.58 -9.34 6.16
N GLU A 100 2.21 -9.71 5.04
CA GLU A 100 3.20 -10.81 4.98
C GLU A 100 4.44 -10.49 5.83
N ILE A 101 4.91 -9.25 5.82
CA ILE A 101 6.03 -8.80 6.65
C ILE A 101 5.62 -8.77 8.12
N MET A 102 4.43 -8.24 8.42
CA MET A 102 3.89 -8.26 9.78
C MET A 102 3.77 -9.70 10.29
N GLN A 103 3.18 -10.61 9.51
CA GLN A 103 3.09 -12.04 9.83
C GLN A 103 4.47 -12.66 10.05
N LYS A 104 5.46 -12.34 9.21
CA LYS A 104 6.82 -12.85 9.35
C LYS A 104 7.48 -12.36 10.64
N CYS A 105 7.31 -11.09 11.01
CA CYS A 105 7.78 -10.55 12.28
C CYS A 105 7.11 -11.25 13.47
N TYR A 106 5.79 -11.44 13.41
CA TYR A 106 5.04 -12.08 14.48
C TYR A 106 5.34 -13.56 14.63
N ASN A 107 5.71 -14.29 13.56
CA ASN A 107 6.16 -15.68 13.67
C ASN A 107 7.37 -15.86 14.61
N TYR A 108 8.19 -14.83 14.81
CA TYR A 108 9.30 -14.86 15.78
C TYR A 108 8.87 -14.54 17.23
N ILE A 109 7.73 -13.87 17.40
CA ILE A 109 7.23 -13.41 18.69
C ILE A 109 6.19 -14.38 19.25
N ASP A 110 5.20 -14.71 18.42
CA ASP A 110 4.05 -15.59 18.67
C ASP A 110 3.67 -16.30 17.35
N PRO A 111 4.12 -17.55 17.14
CA PRO A 111 3.82 -18.34 15.94
C PRO A 111 2.32 -18.63 15.72
N THR A 112 1.48 -18.42 16.74
CA THR A 112 0.05 -18.69 16.68
C THR A 112 -0.76 -17.48 16.20
N LYS A 113 -0.19 -16.27 16.27
CA LYS A 113 -0.83 -15.05 15.79
C LYS A 113 -0.90 -15.08 14.27
N LYS A 114 -2.12 -15.03 13.73
CA LYS A 114 -2.38 -14.92 12.30
C LYS A 114 -2.95 -13.54 11.99
N PHE A 115 -2.38 -12.87 11.01
CA PHE A 115 -2.98 -11.68 10.42
C PHE A 115 -4.06 -12.14 9.46
N ILE A 116 -5.31 -11.81 9.78
CA ILE A 116 -6.41 -11.98 8.86
C ILE A 116 -6.19 -10.92 7.79
N LYS A 117 -6.08 -11.37 6.54
CA LYS A 117 -6.16 -10.51 5.35
C LYS A 117 -7.49 -9.76 5.45
N ASP A 118 -7.49 -8.55 6.02
CA ASP A 118 -8.63 -7.65 5.86
C ASP A 118 -8.85 -7.57 4.36
N SER A 119 -10.09 -7.78 3.91
CA SER A 119 -10.42 -8.02 2.50
C SER A 119 -9.83 -6.93 1.61
N TYR A 120 -8.59 -7.16 1.13
CA TYR A 120 -7.97 -6.28 0.18
C TYR A 120 -8.77 -6.41 -1.08
N ASP A 121 -9.25 -5.27 -1.57
CA ASP A 121 -9.78 -5.19 -2.91
C ASP A 121 -8.60 -5.28 -3.88
N ASP A 122 -8.12 -6.51 -4.08
CA ASP A 122 -7.06 -6.86 -5.01
C ASP A 122 -7.43 -6.35 -6.43
N GLU A 123 -8.72 -6.18 -6.73
CA GLU A 123 -9.23 -5.67 -8.00
C GLU A 123 -8.79 -4.23 -8.26
N ILE A 124 -8.96 -3.33 -7.29
CA ILE A 124 -8.54 -1.91 -7.43
C ILE A 124 -7.04 -1.83 -7.71
N HIS A 125 -6.26 -2.67 -7.04
CA HIS A 125 -4.82 -2.68 -7.16
C HIS A 125 -4.33 -3.25 -8.49
N ILE A 126 -4.93 -4.34 -8.94
CA ILE A 126 -4.74 -4.88 -10.29
C ILE A 126 -5.03 -3.80 -11.32
N TYR A 127 -6.12 -3.03 -11.15
CA TYR A 127 -6.44 -1.94 -12.06
C TYR A 127 -5.37 -0.84 -12.08
N LEU A 128 -4.86 -0.42 -10.93
CA LEU A 128 -3.79 0.59 -10.86
C LEU A 128 -2.51 0.14 -11.58
N ASP A 129 -2.14 -1.13 -11.48
CA ASP A 129 -0.97 -1.65 -12.19
C ASP A 129 -1.24 -1.83 -13.69
N LEU A 130 -2.41 -2.33 -14.09
CA LEU A 130 -2.82 -2.38 -15.50
C LEU A 130 -2.77 -1.00 -16.15
N PHE A 131 -3.29 0.04 -15.49
CA PHE A 131 -3.21 1.42 -15.99
C PHE A 131 -1.77 1.88 -16.24
N ARG A 132 -0.85 1.55 -15.33
CA ARG A 132 0.57 1.91 -15.48
C ARG A 132 1.17 1.25 -16.72
N GLU A 133 0.85 -0.01 -16.96
CA GLU A 133 1.37 -0.73 -18.12
C GLU A 133 0.75 -0.30 -19.42
N TYR A 134 -0.55 -0.08 -19.43
CA TYR A 134 -1.23 0.46 -20.60
C TYR A 134 -0.64 1.82 -20.97
N LYS A 135 -0.33 2.67 -19.98
CA LYS A 135 0.42 3.91 -20.20
C LYS A 135 1.82 3.66 -20.77
N ARG A 136 2.55 2.66 -20.27
CA ARG A 136 3.90 2.37 -20.77
C ARG A 136 3.87 1.89 -22.22
N ILE A 137 3.03 0.90 -22.53
CA ILE A 137 2.85 0.34 -23.89
C ILE A 137 2.46 1.45 -24.86
N THR A 138 1.43 2.23 -24.54
CA THR A 138 0.94 3.31 -25.41
C THR A 138 1.96 4.43 -25.59
N LYS A 139 2.72 4.80 -24.56
CA LYS A 139 3.83 5.78 -24.68
C LYS A 139 4.97 5.26 -25.55
N ASN A 140 5.31 3.97 -25.45
CA ASN A 140 6.34 3.37 -26.28
C ASN A 140 5.89 3.31 -27.74
N PHE A 141 4.66 2.83 -28.00
CA PHE A 141 4.09 2.80 -29.34
C PHE A 141 4.04 4.19 -30.00
N ARG A 142 3.62 5.23 -29.26
CA ARG A 142 3.62 6.62 -29.72
C ARG A 142 5.02 7.09 -30.18
N LYS A 143 6.09 6.63 -29.53
CA LYS A 143 7.48 6.99 -29.85
C LYS A 143 8.04 6.16 -31.01
N GLU A 144 7.75 4.86 -31.02
CA GLU A 144 8.37 3.89 -31.91
C GLU A 144 7.66 3.79 -33.27
N GLN A 145 6.36 4.09 -33.32
CA GLN A 145 5.51 3.92 -34.50
C GLN A 145 4.70 5.20 -34.83
N PRO A 146 5.36 6.36 -35.07
CA PRO A 146 4.69 7.65 -35.21
C PRO A 146 3.67 7.73 -36.37
N ILE A 147 3.90 6.99 -37.46
CA ILE A 147 2.98 6.97 -38.61
C ILE A 147 1.70 6.20 -38.26
N LYS A 148 1.82 5.00 -37.69
CA LYS A 148 0.66 4.18 -37.28
C LYS A 148 -0.11 4.84 -36.14
N TYR A 149 0.60 5.46 -35.20
CA TYR A 149 0.04 6.23 -34.10
C TYR A 149 -0.97 7.27 -34.57
N GLN A 150 -0.74 7.94 -35.70
CA GLN A 150 -1.63 9.01 -36.18
C GLN A 150 -3.07 8.50 -36.43
N ASN A 151 -3.24 7.23 -36.82
CA ASN A 151 -4.54 6.63 -37.08
C ASN A 151 -5.34 6.33 -35.80
N ILE A 152 -4.67 6.17 -34.66
CA ILE A 152 -5.25 5.82 -33.36
C ILE A 152 -4.86 6.83 -32.27
N LYS A 153 -4.54 8.05 -32.68
CA LYS A 153 -3.94 9.09 -31.84
C LYS A 153 -4.81 9.40 -30.62
N ASN A 154 -6.11 9.53 -30.82
CA ASN A 154 -7.04 9.88 -29.74
C ASN A 154 -7.07 8.81 -28.65
N ASP A 155 -7.11 7.53 -29.02
CA ASP A 155 -7.17 6.42 -28.09
C ASP A 155 -5.83 6.20 -27.37
N ILE A 156 -4.72 6.30 -28.11
CA ILE A 156 -3.36 6.23 -27.55
C ILE A 156 -3.11 7.38 -26.56
N ASP A 157 -3.41 8.63 -26.94
CA ASP A 157 -3.20 9.78 -26.06
C ASP A 157 -4.14 9.76 -24.84
N PHE A 158 -5.36 9.24 -24.99
CA PHE A 158 -6.28 9.06 -23.87
C PHE A 158 -5.66 8.20 -22.77
N ILE A 159 -5.07 7.07 -23.15
CA ILE A 159 -4.41 6.17 -22.20
C ILE A 159 -3.08 6.77 -21.75
N ALA A 160 -2.17 7.09 -22.68
CA ALA A 160 -0.80 7.51 -22.41
C ALA A 160 -0.72 8.74 -21.50
N ASP A 161 -1.63 9.69 -21.67
CA ASP A 161 -1.65 10.93 -20.90
C ASP A 161 -2.53 10.80 -19.63
N GLY A 162 -3.24 9.68 -19.46
CA GLY A 162 -4.03 9.41 -18.25
C GLY A 162 -5.37 10.14 -18.19
N LYS A 163 -6.02 10.36 -19.33
CA LYS A 163 -7.28 11.13 -19.43
C LYS A 163 -8.51 10.41 -18.85
N TYR A 164 -8.34 9.19 -18.37
CA TYR A 164 -9.35 8.42 -17.63
C TYR A 164 -9.39 8.76 -16.13
N ALA A 165 -8.49 9.62 -15.64
CA ALA A 165 -8.49 10.10 -14.27
C ALA A 165 -9.39 11.33 -14.09
N ASP A 166 -10.02 11.41 -12.92
CA ASP A 166 -10.90 12.52 -12.54
C ASP A 166 -10.13 13.74 -12.00
N SER A 167 -8.86 13.54 -11.62
CA SER A 167 -8.02 14.59 -11.05
C SER A 167 -6.70 14.80 -11.79
N PRO A 168 -6.12 16.01 -11.76
CA PRO A 168 -4.81 16.32 -12.37
C PRO A 168 -3.66 15.47 -11.84
N TYR A 169 -3.80 14.91 -10.62
CA TYR A 169 -2.80 14.06 -9.97
C TYR A 169 -3.02 12.57 -10.25
N GLY A 170 -3.99 12.21 -11.11
CA GLY A 170 -4.27 10.82 -11.49
C GLY A 170 -5.24 10.08 -10.57
N GLY A 171 -5.97 10.80 -9.70
CA GLY A 171 -7.01 10.22 -8.85
C GLY A 171 -8.26 9.84 -9.64
N MET A 172 -8.88 8.73 -9.26
CA MET A 172 -10.13 8.21 -9.84
C MET A 172 -11.10 7.96 -8.70
N SER A 173 -12.31 8.51 -8.81
CA SER A 173 -13.40 8.30 -7.87
C SER A 173 -14.10 6.95 -8.07
N ASP A 174 -14.05 6.41 -9.30
CA ASP A 174 -14.58 5.10 -9.69
C ASP A 174 -13.57 4.38 -10.59
N VAL A 175 -12.72 3.55 -9.97
CA VAL A 175 -11.62 2.85 -10.65
C VAL A 175 -12.13 1.82 -11.68
N PRO A 176 -13.14 0.97 -11.39
CA PRO A 176 -13.71 0.05 -12.37
C PRO A 176 -14.27 0.73 -13.62
N LYS A 177 -14.94 1.87 -13.46
CA LYS A 177 -15.44 2.66 -14.59
C LYS A 177 -14.29 3.18 -15.45
N SER A 178 -13.25 3.76 -14.84
CA SER A 178 -12.06 4.20 -15.57
C SER A 178 -11.37 3.06 -16.31
N MET A 179 -11.35 1.85 -15.72
CA MET A 179 -10.75 0.68 -16.37
C MET A 179 -11.57 0.25 -17.59
N THR A 180 -12.91 0.27 -17.48
CA THR A 180 -13.80 -0.02 -18.60
C THR A 180 -13.52 0.92 -19.79
N MET A 181 -13.40 2.23 -19.52
CA MET A 181 -13.06 3.22 -20.54
C MET A 181 -11.72 2.91 -21.21
N VAL A 182 -10.70 2.51 -20.45
CA VAL A 182 -9.38 2.15 -21.01
C VAL A 182 -9.45 0.87 -21.84
N ARG A 183 -10.15 -0.17 -21.37
CA ARG A 183 -10.30 -1.44 -22.12
C ARG A 183 -11.06 -1.25 -23.43
N GLU A 184 -12.06 -0.37 -23.49
CA GLU A 184 -12.74 0.00 -24.74
C GLU A 184 -11.77 0.60 -25.75
N ARG A 185 -10.90 1.51 -25.31
CA ARG A 185 -9.87 2.14 -26.16
C ARG A 185 -8.84 1.12 -26.63
N ILE A 186 -8.43 0.20 -25.77
CA ILE A 186 -7.53 -0.91 -26.13
C ILE A 186 -8.15 -1.77 -27.23
N LYS A 187 -9.46 -2.07 -27.17
CA LYS A 187 -10.14 -2.82 -28.25
C LYS A 187 -10.02 -2.10 -29.59
N THR A 188 -10.34 -0.81 -29.65
CA THR A 188 -10.18 0.02 -30.87
C THR A 188 -8.74 0.02 -31.37
N ILE A 189 -7.77 0.19 -30.46
CA ILE A 189 -6.34 0.16 -30.80
C ILE A 189 -5.95 -1.19 -31.42
N VAL A 190 -6.38 -2.30 -30.82
CA VAL A 190 -6.04 -3.66 -31.27
C VAL A 190 -6.72 -4.03 -32.60
N GLU A 191 -7.92 -3.50 -32.87
CA GLU A 191 -8.57 -3.67 -34.18
C GLU A 191 -7.74 -3.06 -35.32
N ILE A 192 -7.09 -1.93 -35.05
CA ILE A 192 -6.30 -1.19 -36.05
C ILE A 192 -4.82 -1.61 -36.04
N CYS A 193 -4.28 -2.00 -34.88
CA CYS A 193 -2.91 -2.44 -34.66
C CYS A 193 -2.90 -3.78 -33.90
N PRO A 194 -3.22 -4.90 -34.58
CA PRO A 194 -3.34 -6.22 -33.96
C PRO A 194 -2.07 -6.70 -33.25
N GLU A 195 -0.90 -6.19 -33.64
CA GLU A 195 0.39 -6.50 -33.02
C GLU A 195 0.43 -6.15 -31.53
N LEU A 196 -0.30 -5.11 -31.09
CA LEU A 196 -0.34 -4.68 -29.69
C LEU A 196 -1.17 -5.59 -28.80
N LYS A 197 -1.98 -6.48 -29.39
CA LYS A 197 -2.86 -7.38 -28.63
C LYS A 197 -2.08 -8.21 -27.62
N ASN A 198 -0.97 -8.79 -28.04
CA ASN A 198 -0.17 -9.65 -27.18
C ASN A 198 0.47 -8.86 -26.04
N GLU A 199 0.83 -7.60 -26.25
CA GLU A 199 1.41 -6.75 -25.21
C GLU A 199 0.37 -6.38 -24.14
N PHE A 200 -0.86 -6.04 -24.55
CA PHE A 200 -1.94 -5.73 -23.61
C PHE A 200 -2.43 -7.00 -22.88
N ASP A 201 -2.68 -8.09 -23.61
CA ASP A 201 -3.20 -9.35 -23.05
C ASP A 201 -2.23 -10.01 -22.06
N ALA A 202 -0.91 -9.80 -22.20
CA ALA A 202 0.09 -10.41 -21.33
C ALA A 202 -0.13 -10.04 -19.86
N PHE A 203 -0.51 -8.79 -19.59
CA PHE A 203 -0.75 -8.30 -18.23
C PHE A 203 -2.12 -8.72 -17.69
N GLU A 204 -3.17 -8.68 -18.51
CA GLU A 204 -4.50 -9.18 -18.12
C GLU A 204 -4.43 -10.66 -17.72
N LYS A 205 -3.79 -11.50 -18.56
CA LYS A 205 -3.62 -12.94 -18.28
C LYS A 205 -2.76 -13.22 -17.06
N TYR A 206 -1.82 -12.34 -16.73
CA TYR A 206 -1.02 -12.45 -15.51
C TYR A 206 -1.91 -12.29 -14.27
N TYR A 207 -2.74 -11.25 -14.24
CA TYR A 207 -3.62 -10.99 -13.11
C TYR A 207 -4.80 -11.95 -13.02
N GLU A 208 -5.39 -12.38 -14.14
CA GLU A 208 -6.40 -13.45 -14.14
C GLU A 208 -5.88 -14.73 -13.46
N LYS A 209 -4.59 -15.06 -13.64
CA LYS A 209 -3.98 -16.19 -12.95
C LYS A 209 -3.76 -15.93 -11.46
N LEU A 210 -3.50 -14.70 -11.04
CA LEU A 210 -3.31 -14.40 -9.61
C LEU A 210 -4.61 -14.37 -8.82
N VAL A 211 -5.72 -14.01 -9.45
CA VAL A 211 -7.05 -13.93 -8.80
C VAL A 211 -7.72 -15.30 -8.68
N ASN A 212 -7.43 -16.23 -9.58
CA ASN A 212 -8.05 -17.57 -9.62
C ASN A 212 -7.27 -18.66 -8.85
N TYR A 213 -6.26 -18.28 -8.06
CA TYR A 213 -5.51 -19.17 -7.15
C TYR A 213 -5.76 -18.79 -5.70
#